data_AF-A0A5C6E7H5-F1
#
_entry.id   AF-A0A5C6E7H5-F1
#
_cell.length_a   1.000
_cell.length_b   1.000
_cell.length_c   1.000
_cell.angle_alpha   90.00
_cell.angle_beta   90.00
_cell.angle_gamma   90.00
#
_symmetry.space_group_name_H-M   'P 1'
#
loop_
_entity.id
_entity.type
_entity.pdbx_description
1 polymer ?
#
loop_
_entity_poly.entity_id
_entity_poly.type
_entity_poly.pdbx_seq_one_letter_code
_entity_poly.pdbx_strand_id
1 'polypeptide(L)'
;MKLSPFLLPIVLIAVLTGNCLTAQDRDASSATAPRYGSKPSGGVLRDVPLPDLNAYSANGKKLKLRELCGKKYTVLVAGCLTCPQFHRGYPEIEAASQDYSPKGVQFFYFYKSLRHPELNGYVEAQNDSERLLQLAEAKKKLGTEVPWIADTINNDIRDGLNSANNSMFLISPEGNIVYASDHLNGPSLRDALGKFVGKIDNPTLASDLDLPQLARQRQPENVDTDTRVARPEGLVILAIAPKSPDETYYVKLRAEADADLLKTGTGRLFLGFYPDPIHGVHWNNLTEPMKYSLILPSGVKATPTEASAKKGSGDKDVEPRQFWVDIEGDSPGSSIELSMHYFGCTDTMCKALTQEYTVQFKPADMGSSTFGFNRGPRGAGGGQGNRQGQRGPDKGR
;
A
#
# COMPACT_ATOMS: atom_id res chain seq x y z
N MET A 1 -39.32 -5.12 -74.79
CA MET A 1 -40.48 -6.04 -74.76
C MET A 1 -40.28 -7.09 -73.67
N LYS A 2 -40.88 -6.88 -72.51
CA LYS A 2 -41.63 -7.86 -71.70
C LYS A 2 -42.20 -7.09 -70.48
N LEU A 3 -43.52 -6.93 -70.53
CA LEU A 3 -44.43 -6.38 -69.53
C LEU A 3 -44.56 -7.39 -68.37
N SER A 4 -44.40 -6.99 -67.09
CA SER A 4 -45.43 -6.52 -66.12
C SER A 4 -46.09 -7.70 -65.35
N PRO A 5 -46.86 -7.52 -64.25
CA PRO A 5 -46.66 -6.75 -63.00
C PRO A 5 -47.16 -7.51 -61.72
N PHE A 6 -47.41 -6.77 -60.62
CA PHE A 6 -48.26 -7.04 -59.44
C PHE A 6 -47.59 -7.65 -58.19
N LEU A 7 -47.93 -7.32 -56.93
CA LEU A 7 -48.99 -6.49 -56.32
C LEU A 7 -48.51 -6.16 -54.87
N LEU A 8 -48.69 -4.92 -54.41
CA LEU A 8 -48.63 -4.53 -52.98
C LEU A 8 -49.94 -4.92 -52.28
N PRO A 9 -49.94 -5.16 -50.96
CA PRO A 9 -51.08 -4.74 -50.16
C PRO A 9 -50.68 -3.74 -49.06
N ILE A 10 -51.42 -2.64 -49.06
CA ILE A 10 -51.73 -1.75 -47.94
C ILE A 10 -52.54 -2.59 -46.93
N VAL A 11 -52.40 -2.41 -45.61
CA VAL A 11 -53.37 -1.80 -44.67
C VAL A 11 -52.95 -2.43 -43.30
N LEU A 12 -52.80 -1.78 -42.14
CA LEU A 12 -53.82 -1.12 -41.31
C LEU A 12 -53.12 -0.43 -40.13
N ILE A 13 -53.46 0.83 -39.90
CA ILE A 13 -53.12 1.59 -38.70
C ILE A 13 -54.07 1.12 -37.58
N ALA A 14 -53.52 0.61 -36.48
CA ALA A 14 -54.26 0.42 -35.24
C ALA A 14 -53.70 1.35 -34.17
N VAL A 15 -54.48 2.38 -33.84
CA VAL A 15 -54.31 3.21 -32.65
C VAL A 15 -54.88 2.43 -31.48
N LEU A 16 -54.05 2.09 -30.51
CA LEU A 16 -54.48 1.61 -29.19
C LEU A 16 -53.88 2.51 -28.12
N THR A 17 -54.75 3.34 -27.56
CA THR A 17 -54.58 4.06 -26.31
C THR A 17 -54.72 3.09 -25.13
N GLY A 18 -53.78 3.11 -24.20
CA GLY A 18 -53.88 2.36 -22.94
C GLY A 18 -52.68 2.61 -22.03
N ASN A 19 -52.82 3.57 -21.12
CA ASN A 19 -51.89 3.79 -20.01
C ASN A 19 -51.87 2.57 -19.08
N CYS A 20 -50.67 2.10 -18.72
CA CYS A 20 -50.40 1.63 -17.37
C CYS A 20 -48.89 1.67 -17.07
N LEU A 21 -48.57 2.24 -15.91
CA LEU A 21 -47.25 2.41 -15.35
C LEU A 21 -46.50 1.08 -15.17
N THR A 22 -45.23 1.04 -15.55
CA THR A 22 -44.18 0.46 -14.71
C THR A 22 -42.86 1.18 -14.97
N ALA A 23 -42.31 1.74 -13.90
CA ALA A 23 -40.98 2.32 -13.85
C ALA A 23 -39.93 1.21 -14.01
N GLN A 24 -39.03 1.36 -14.98
CA GLN A 24 -37.68 0.81 -14.98
C GLN A 24 -36.94 1.40 -16.19
N ASP A 25 -35.60 1.42 -16.10
CA ASP A 25 -34.66 1.91 -17.12
C ASP A 25 -34.35 3.41 -17.12
N ARG A 26 -33.96 3.91 -15.95
CA ARG A 26 -32.84 4.86 -15.83
C ARG A 26 -32.05 4.54 -14.56
N ASP A 27 -31.06 3.66 -14.67
CA ASP A 27 -29.82 3.69 -13.85
C ASP A 27 -28.93 2.51 -14.23
N ALA A 28 -28.10 2.71 -15.25
CA ALA A 28 -26.98 1.83 -15.55
C ALA A 28 -25.80 2.62 -16.12
N SER A 29 -25.39 3.70 -15.44
CA SER A 29 -24.12 4.37 -15.74
C SER A 29 -23.50 5.02 -14.51
N SER A 30 -23.15 4.22 -13.51
CA SER A 30 -22.02 4.54 -12.62
C SER A 30 -21.54 3.28 -11.90
N ALA A 31 -20.94 2.36 -12.64
CA ALA A 31 -20.12 1.31 -12.02
C ALA A 31 -18.83 1.97 -11.51
N THR A 32 -18.88 2.52 -10.29
CA THR A 32 -17.71 2.96 -9.53
C THR A 32 -16.67 1.83 -9.54
N ALA A 33 -15.47 2.12 -10.06
CA ALA A 33 -14.32 1.24 -9.90
C ALA A 33 -14.12 0.93 -8.41
N PRO A 34 -13.82 -0.32 -8.03
CA PRO A 34 -13.65 -0.66 -6.63
C PRO A 34 -12.49 0.13 -6.03
N ARG A 35 -12.72 0.74 -4.86
CA ARG A 35 -11.66 1.41 -4.09
C ARG A 35 -10.75 0.37 -3.46
N TYR A 36 -9.78 -0.13 -4.21
CA TYR A 36 -8.75 -1.02 -3.68
C TYR A 36 -7.77 -0.20 -2.83
N GLY A 37 -7.75 -0.47 -1.52
CA GLY A 37 -6.92 0.24 -0.55
C GLY A 37 -7.59 0.61 0.77
N SER A 38 -8.86 0.24 1.00
CA SER A 38 -9.56 0.51 2.25
C SER A 38 -10.44 -0.64 2.74
N LYS A 39 -10.04 -1.19 3.90
CA LYS A 39 -10.84 -1.88 4.94
C LYS A 39 -11.63 -3.14 4.51
N PRO A 40 -11.35 -4.31 5.11
CA PRO A 40 -12.42 -5.24 5.45
C PRO A 40 -13.49 -4.48 6.24
N SER A 41 -14.76 -4.59 5.84
CA SER A 41 -15.90 -3.98 6.52
C SER A 41 -15.86 -4.28 8.03
N GLY A 42 -15.56 -3.29 8.88
CA GLY A 42 -15.54 -3.49 10.35
C GLY A 42 -14.67 -2.53 11.16
N GLY A 43 -13.67 -1.85 10.56
CA GLY A 43 -12.72 -1.03 11.33
C GLY A 43 -11.80 -1.88 12.21
N VAL A 44 -10.88 -1.25 12.95
CA VAL A 44 -9.90 -1.98 13.79
C VAL A 44 -10.59 -2.88 14.82
N LEU A 45 -9.98 -4.05 15.05
CA LEU A 45 -10.45 -5.01 16.05
C LEU A 45 -10.43 -4.39 17.45
N ARG A 46 -11.52 -4.58 18.21
CA ARG A 46 -11.73 -3.96 19.54
C ARG A 46 -12.60 -4.84 20.41
N ASP A 47 -12.51 -4.66 21.73
CA ASP A 47 -13.39 -5.26 22.73
C ASP A 47 -13.46 -6.80 22.67
N VAL A 48 -12.35 -7.42 22.26
CA VAL A 48 -12.19 -8.88 22.13
C VAL A 48 -10.81 -9.31 22.65
N PRO A 49 -10.63 -10.61 22.96
CA PRO A 49 -9.30 -11.16 23.20
C PRO A 49 -8.38 -10.92 22.00
N LEU A 50 -7.16 -10.47 22.25
CA LEU A 50 -6.10 -10.31 21.24
C LEU A 50 -5.93 -11.64 20.50
N PRO A 51 -6.03 -11.76 19.17
CA PRO A 51 -5.90 -13.07 18.49
C PRO A 51 -4.51 -13.71 18.68
N ASP A 52 -4.38 -15.01 18.42
CA ASP A 52 -3.06 -15.67 18.43
C ASP A 52 -2.31 -15.35 17.12
N LEU A 53 -1.51 -14.28 17.15
CA LEU A 53 -0.82 -13.73 15.99
C LEU A 53 0.69 -13.94 16.12
N ASN A 54 1.35 -14.20 14.98
CA ASN A 54 2.79 -14.34 14.92
C ASN A 54 3.44 -12.99 14.62
N ALA A 55 4.68 -12.84 15.08
CA ALA A 55 5.51 -11.68 14.83
C ALA A 55 6.98 -12.07 14.94
N TYR A 56 7.85 -11.11 14.64
CA TYR A 56 9.28 -11.20 14.86
C TYR A 56 9.74 -10.07 15.77
N SER A 57 10.70 -10.33 16.64
CA SER A 57 11.43 -9.25 17.32
C SER A 57 12.29 -8.48 16.32
N ALA A 58 12.80 -7.31 16.72
CA ALA A 58 13.72 -6.54 15.89
C ALA A 58 15.00 -7.29 15.45
N ASN A 59 15.39 -8.36 16.15
CA ASN A 59 16.51 -9.23 15.78
C ASN A 59 16.09 -10.53 15.08
N GLY A 60 14.83 -10.66 14.66
CA GLY A 60 14.34 -11.79 13.86
C GLY A 60 13.95 -13.04 14.65
N LYS A 61 13.85 -12.97 15.98
CA LYS A 61 13.31 -14.09 16.77
C LYS A 61 11.79 -14.15 16.60
N LYS A 62 11.28 -15.33 16.20
CA LYS A 62 9.84 -15.61 16.17
C LYS A 62 9.23 -15.44 17.56
N LEU A 63 8.08 -14.79 17.63
CA LEU A 63 7.33 -14.59 18.87
C LEU A 63 5.83 -14.62 18.62
N LYS A 64 5.08 -14.98 19.67
CA LYS A 64 3.63 -14.86 19.71
C LYS A 64 3.26 -13.51 20.30
N LEU A 65 2.37 -12.77 19.63
CA LEU A 65 1.98 -11.44 20.06
C LEU A 65 1.28 -11.46 21.44
N ARG A 66 0.49 -12.50 21.72
CA ARG A 66 -0.13 -12.72 23.03
C ARG A 66 0.90 -12.87 24.16
N GLU A 67 1.98 -13.61 23.91
CA GLU A 67 3.03 -13.81 24.90
C GLU A 67 3.78 -12.52 25.18
N LEU A 68 4.03 -11.72 24.14
CA LEU A 68 4.67 -10.41 24.26
C LEU A 68 3.84 -9.43 25.11
N CYS A 69 2.51 -9.45 24.94
CA CYS A 69 1.59 -8.54 25.63
C CYS A 69 1.12 -9.07 27.01
N GLY A 70 1.53 -10.27 27.42
CA GLY A 70 0.98 -10.92 28.61
C GLY A 70 1.34 -10.20 29.91
N LYS A 71 0.38 -10.17 30.86
CA LYS A 71 0.55 -9.73 32.26
C LYS A 71 0.81 -8.23 32.47
N LYS A 72 0.86 -7.42 31.41
CA LYS A 72 1.02 -5.97 31.50
C LYS A 72 0.07 -5.30 30.52
N TYR A 73 -0.23 -4.03 30.77
CA TYR A 73 -0.82 -3.22 29.73
C TYR A 73 0.21 -3.04 28.60
N THR A 74 -0.20 -3.24 27.35
CA THR A 74 0.68 -3.11 26.19
C THR A 74 0.05 -2.23 25.12
N VAL A 75 0.76 -1.18 24.72
CA VAL A 75 0.41 -0.34 23.57
C VAL A 75 1.09 -0.90 22.33
N LEU A 76 0.30 -1.16 21.28
CA LEU A 76 0.79 -1.55 19.96
C LEU A 76 0.42 -0.45 18.95
N VAL A 77 1.39 0.02 18.18
CA VAL A 77 1.17 1.04 17.14
C VAL A 77 1.71 0.58 15.80
N ALA A 78 0.89 0.61 14.75
CA ALA A 78 1.32 0.27 13.40
C ALA A 78 2.25 1.35 12.83
N GLY A 79 3.37 0.94 12.23
CA GLY A 79 4.32 1.84 11.61
C GLY A 79 4.97 1.25 10.35
N CYS A 80 5.46 2.11 9.48
CA CYS A 80 6.32 1.72 8.35
C CYS A 80 7.18 2.90 7.87
N LEU A 81 8.22 2.62 7.07
CA LEU A 81 9.14 3.61 6.52
C LEU A 81 8.51 4.72 5.68
N THR A 82 7.31 4.50 5.15
CA THR A 82 6.73 5.35 4.11
C THR A 82 5.33 5.88 4.48
N CYS A 83 4.95 5.93 5.75
CA CYS A 83 3.64 6.45 6.18
C CYS A 83 3.78 7.88 6.78
N PRO A 84 3.44 8.96 6.04
CA PRO A 84 3.56 10.31 6.55
C PRO A 84 2.71 10.59 7.78
N GLN A 85 1.55 9.94 7.93
CA GLN A 85 0.71 10.07 9.11
C GLN A 85 1.41 9.50 10.35
N PHE A 86 2.07 8.35 10.20
CA PHE A 86 2.87 7.77 11.27
C PHE A 86 4.08 8.66 11.60
N HIS A 87 4.83 9.12 10.60
CA HIS A 87 6.01 9.97 10.80
C HIS A 87 5.70 11.29 11.52
N ARG A 88 4.50 11.86 11.34
CA ARG A 88 4.08 13.06 12.08
C ARG A 88 3.61 12.76 13.50
N GLY A 89 3.13 11.55 13.75
CA GLY A 89 2.45 11.19 14.99
C GLY A 89 3.29 10.41 15.98
N TYR A 90 4.34 9.71 15.54
CA TYR A 90 5.16 8.87 16.43
C TYR A 90 5.76 9.61 17.63
N PRO A 91 6.11 10.93 17.59
CA PRO A 91 6.61 11.62 18.78
C PRO A 91 5.62 11.64 19.95
N GLU A 92 4.31 11.63 19.66
CA GLU A 92 3.27 11.54 20.69
C GLU A 92 3.30 10.18 21.41
N ILE A 93 3.70 9.12 20.71
CA ILE A 93 3.81 7.76 21.27
C ILE A 93 5.06 7.66 22.14
N GLU A 94 6.19 8.22 21.69
CA GLU A 94 7.42 8.32 22.49
C GLU A 94 7.16 9.10 23.78
N ALA A 95 6.46 10.24 23.70
CA ALA A 95 6.12 11.05 24.86
C ALA A 95 5.20 10.30 25.84
N ALA A 96 4.18 9.59 25.34
CA ALA A 96 3.34 8.74 26.18
C ALA A 96 4.14 7.59 26.82
N SER A 97 5.12 7.03 26.10
CA SER A 97 5.98 5.98 26.63
C SER A 97 6.83 6.45 27.81
N GLN A 98 7.38 7.66 27.78
CA GLN A 98 8.14 8.22 28.92
C GLN A 98 7.30 8.32 30.20
N ASP A 99 6.01 8.66 30.05
CA ASP A 99 5.12 8.83 31.21
C ASP A 99 4.58 7.50 31.77
N TYR A 100 4.25 6.55 30.89
CA TYR A 100 3.53 5.33 31.28
C TYR A 100 4.40 4.08 31.42
N SER A 101 5.60 4.05 30.81
CA SER A 101 6.56 2.96 31.02
C SER A 101 6.98 2.79 32.49
N PRO A 102 7.23 3.87 33.27
CA PRO A 102 7.49 3.76 34.71
C PRO A 102 6.32 3.19 35.52
N LYS A 103 5.09 3.30 35.01
CA LYS A 103 3.89 2.66 35.59
C LYS A 103 3.69 1.21 35.14
N GLY A 104 4.66 0.63 34.43
CA GLY A 104 4.64 -0.77 34.00
C GLY A 104 3.93 -1.04 32.68
N VAL A 105 3.54 -0.02 31.91
CA VAL A 105 2.99 -0.18 30.57
C VAL A 105 4.10 -0.49 29.58
N GLN A 106 3.88 -1.44 28.67
CA GLN A 106 4.79 -1.73 27.57
C GLN A 106 4.35 -0.99 26.31
N PHE A 107 5.32 -0.54 25.51
CA PHE A 107 5.07 0.09 24.23
C PHE A 107 5.84 -0.66 23.14
N PHE A 108 5.17 -0.94 22.03
CA PHE A 108 5.82 -1.43 20.82
C PHE A 108 5.24 -0.75 19.59
N TYR A 109 6.12 -0.39 18.66
CA TYR A 109 5.71 -0.30 17.26
C TYR A 109 5.74 -1.69 16.64
N PHE A 110 4.78 -1.99 15.78
CA PHE A 110 4.90 -3.14 14.87
C PHE A 110 5.12 -2.65 13.44
N TYR A 111 6.23 -3.07 12.86
CA TYR A 111 6.61 -2.75 11.49
C TYR A 111 5.84 -3.65 10.53
N LYS A 112 5.00 -3.05 9.71
CA LYS A 112 4.16 -3.73 8.72
C LYS A 112 4.54 -3.32 7.29
N SER A 113 3.83 -3.86 6.32
CA SER A 113 3.95 -3.49 4.90
C SER A 113 4.00 -1.97 4.66
N LEU A 114 4.70 -1.55 3.61
CA LEU A 114 4.83 -0.14 3.27
C LEU A 114 3.47 0.44 2.88
N ARG A 115 3.09 1.56 3.50
CA ARG A 115 1.89 2.30 3.05
C ARG A 115 2.11 2.88 1.66
N HIS A 116 3.28 3.44 1.42
CA HIS A 116 3.61 4.10 0.18
C HIS A 116 4.90 3.54 -0.41
N PRO A 117 4.86 2.35 -1.03
CA PRO A 117 5.98 1.88 -1.83
C PRO A 117 6.40 2.94 -2.86
N GLU A 118 7.67 2.95 -3.21
CA GLU A 118 8.41 3.93 -4.03
C GLU A 118 8.72 5.27 -3.34
N LEU A 119 8.10 5.58 -2.20
CA LEU A 119 8.43 6.80 -1.46
C LEU A 119 9.86 6.70 -0.91
N ASN A 120 10.72 7.64 -1.29
CA ASN A 120 12.17 7.62 -1.04
C ASN A 120 12.90 6.40 -1.66
N GLY A 121 12.32 5.78 -2.68
CA GLY A 121 12.89 4.59 -3.33
C GLY A 121 12.60 3.27 -2.60
N TYR A 122 12.05 3.29 -1.38
CA TYR A 122 11.74 2.06 -0.65
C TYR A 122 10.56 1.33 -1.28
N VAL A 123 10.70 0.03 -1.46
CA VAL A 123 9.73 -0.87 -2.09
C VAL A 123 9.39 -2.02 -1.15
N GLU A 124 8.28 -2.72 -1.38
CA GLU A 124 7.79 -3.75 -0.45
C GLU A 124 8.84 -4.85 -0.24
N ALA A 125 9.02 -5.27 1.01
CA ALA A 125 9.90 -6.39 1.35
C ALA A 125 9.41 -7.68 0.68
N GLN A 126 10.34 -8.52 0.20
CA GLN A 126 10.05 -9.81 -0.44
C GLN A 126 10.12 -10.98 0.55
N ASN A 127 10.77 -10.78 1.70
CA ASN A 127 10.90 -11.76 2.76
C ASN A 127 11.05 -11.10 4.14
N ASP A 128 11.03 -11.93 5.19
CA ASP A 128 11.14 -11.47 6.59
C ASP A 128 12.46 -10.75 6.86
N SER A 129 13.58 -11.20 6.27
CA SER A 129 14.91 -10.58 6.44
C SER A 129 14.92 -9.13 5.95
N GLU A 130 14.33 -8.86 4.78
CA GLU A 130 14.21 -7.51 4.25
C GLU A 130 13.25 -6.65 5.05
N ARG A 131 12.15 -7.22 5.57
CA ARG A 131 11.23 -6.51 6.45
C ARG A 131 11.94 -6.06 7.74
N LEU A 132 12.83 -6.90 8.29
CA LEU A 132 13.66 -6.56 9.43
C LEU A 132 14.71 -5.48 9.10
N LEU A 133 15.30 -5.50 7.90
CA LEU A 133 16.19 -4.42 7.44
C LEU A 133 15.44 -3.08 7.32
N GLN A 134 14.23 -3.10 6.78
CA GLN A 134 13.37 -1.93 6.70
C GLN A 134 12.97 -1.39 8.09
N LEU A 135 12.65 -2.28 9.04
CA LEU A 135 12.42 -1.92 10.43
C LEU A 135 13.64 -1.23 11.04
N ALA A 136 14.84 -1.80 10.86
CA ALA A 136 16.07 -1.22 11.37
C ALA A 136 16.34 0.18 10.78
N GLU A 137 16.10 0.35 9.49
CA GLU A 137 16.19 1.65 8.83
C GLU A 137 15.15 2.64 9.36
N ALA A 138 13.93 2.20 9.64
CA ALA A 138 12.89 3.06 10.23
C ALA A 138 13.29 3.55 11.62
N LYS A 139 13.76 2.62 12.47
CA LYS A 139 14.27 2.95 13.80
C LYS A 139 15.39 3.99 13.72
N LYS A 140 16.37 3.77 12.83
CA LYS A 140 17.49 4.70 12.63
C LYS A 140 17.04 6.07 12.17
N LYS A 141 16.14 6.15 11.18
CA LYS A 141 15.67 7.44 10.63
C LYS A 141 14.81 8.23 11.59
N LEU A 142 14.00 7.55 12.39
CA LEU A 142 13.03 8.17 13.30
C LEU A 142 13.60 8.40 14.71
N GLY A 143 14.75 7.81 15.04
CA GLY A 143 15.36 7.96 16.37
C GLY A 143 14.46 7.47 17.50
N THR A 144 13.66 6.42 17.26
CA THR A 144 12.68 5.92 18.23
C THR A 144 13.35 5.16 19.38
N GLU A 145 12.91 5.45 20.60
CA GLU A 145 13.30 4.69 21.80
C GLU A 145 12.30 3.57 22.11
N VAL A 146 11.01 3.78 21.81
CA VAL A 146 10.01 2.71 21.86
C VAL A 146 10.48 1.52 21.00
N PRO A 147 10.52 0.30 21.57
CA PRO A 147 10.96 -0.89 20.84
C PRO A 147 10.08 -1.22 19.63
N TRP A 148 10.71 -1.83 18.62
CA TRP A 148 10.01 -2.33 17.43
C TRP A 148 9.93 -3.86 17.45
N ILE A 149 8.81 -4.37 16.95
CA ILE A 149 8.64 -5.74 16.44
C ILE A 149 8.31 -5.65 14.95
N ALA A 150 8.47 -6.74 14.21
CA ALA A 150 8.04 -6.85 12.82
C ALA A 150 6.82 -7.77 12.72
N ASP A 151 5.88 -7.38 11.87
CA ASP A 151 4.85 -8.27 11.36
C ASP A 151 5.49 -9.36 10.47
N THR A 152 4.83 -10.50 10.31
CA THR A 152 5.27 -11.55 9.36
C THR A 152 5.18 -11.03 7.94
N ILE A 153 5.93 -11.57 6.97
CA ILE A 153 5.80 -11.19 5.55
C ILE A 153 4.36 -11.29 5.03
N ASN A 154 3.56 -12.18 5.60
CA ASN A 154 2.14 -12.41 5.29
C ASN A 154 1.16 -11.46 6.01
N ASN A 155 1.67 -10.56 6.85
CA ASN A 155 0.92 -9.55 7.59
C ASN A 155 -0.04 -10.10 8.67
N ASP A 156 0.39 -11.13 9.41
CA ASP A 156 -0.39 -11.75 10.49
C ASP A 156 -0.96 -10.72 11.48
N ILE A 157 -0.16 -9.76 11.96
CA ILE A 157 -0.60 -8.73 12.91
C ILE A 157 -1.59 -7.79 12.24
N ARG A 158 -1.24 -7.23 11.08
CA ARG A 158 -2.08 -6.25 10.38
C ARG A 158 -3.46 -6.85 10.08
N ASP A 159 -3.50 -8.05 9.55
CA ASP A 159 -4.74 -8.69 9.11
C ASP A 159 -5.53 -9.20 10.31
N GLY A 160 -4.86 -9.83 11.26
CA GLY A 160 -5.47 -10.32 12.50
C GLY A 160 -6.09 -9.22 13.36
N LEU A 161 -5.54 -8.00 13.35
CA LEU A 161 -6.08 -6.85 14.09
C LEU A 161 -7.00 -5.96 13.25
N ASN A 162 -7.22 -6.29 11.98
CA ASN A 162 -7.83 -5.40 10.99
C ASN A 162 -7.20 -3.98 11.03
N SER A 163 -5.88 -3.94 11.19
CA SER A 163 -5.11 -2.71 11.36
C SER A 163 -5.07 -1.92 10.06
N ALA A 164 -5.36 -0.63 10.15
CA ALA A 164 -4.98 0.32 9.12
C ALA A 164 -3.49 0.69 9.23
N ASN A 165 -3.08 1.75 8.54
CA ASN A 165 -1.66 2.04 8.31
C ASN A 165 -0.87 2.54 9.52
N ASN A 166 -1.59 3.11 10.49
CA ASN A 166 -1.04 3.73 11.68
C ASN A 166 -2.01 3.56 12.86
N SER A 167 -2.71 2.42 12.92
CA SER A 167 -3.64 2.12 13.99
C SER A 167 -2.92 1.94 15.33
N MET A 168 -3.66 2.12 16.41
CA MET A 168 -3.16 1.98 17.78
C MET A 168 -4.07 1.06 18.57
N PHE A 169 -3.49 0.26 19.46
CA PHE A 169 -4.21 -0.66 20.33
C PHE A 169 -3.66 -0.57 21.75
N LEU A 170 -4.52 -0.72 22.76
CA LEU A 170 -4.14 -0.98 24.14
C LEU A 170 -4.65 -2.36 24.52
N ILE A 171 -3.74 -3.24 24.90
CA ILE A 171 -4.01 -4.59 25.36
C ILE A 171 -3.95 -4.59 26.89
N SER A 172 -4.92 -5.22 27.55
CA SER A 172 -4.92 -5.41 29.01
C SER A 172 -3.98 -6.55 29.45
N PRO A 173 -3.59 -6.62 30.74
CA PRO A 173 -2.81 -7.73 31.28
C PRO A 173 -3.40 -9.13 31.03
N GLU A 174 -4.73 -9.21 30.90
CA GLU A 174 -5.50 -10.43 30.61
C GLU A 174 -5.51 -10.79 29.11
N GLY A 175 -4.92 -9.94 28.26
CA GLY A 175 -4.83 -10.17 26.82
C GLY A 175 -6.05 -9.70 26.02
N ASN A 176 -6.83 -8.74 26.55
CA ASN A 176 -7.98 -8.16 25.84
C ASN A 176 -7.63 -6.84 25.18
N ILE A 177 -8.15 -6.58 23.97
CA ILE A 177 -8.05 -5.26 23.32
C ILE A 177 -9.07 -4.33 23.99
N VAL A 178 -8.60 -3.45 24.88
CA VAL A 178 -9.46 -2.54 25.68
C VAL A 178 -9.55 -1.12 25.12
N TYR A 179 -8.73 -0.82 24.12
CA TYR A 179 -8.84 0.38 23.30
C TYR A 179 -8.23 0.11 21.92
N ALA A 180 -8.86 0.67 20.88
CA ALA A 180 -8.35 0.62 19.52
C ALA A 180 -8.74 1.88 18.75
N SER A 181 -7.82 2.40 17.94
CA SER A 181 -8.05 3.49 16.99
C SER A 181 -7.51 3.12 15.62
N ASP A 182 -8.26 3.45 14.57
CA ASP A 182 -7.84 3.17 13.20
C ASP A 182 -6.76 4.13 12.69
N HIS A 183 -6.48 5.21 13.42
CA HIS A 183 -5.42 6.16 13.11
C HIS A 183 -4.69 6.60 14.37
N LEU A 184 -3.43 7.00 14.20
CA LEU A 184 -2.61 7.53 15.28
C LEU A 184 -3.19 8.86 15.78
N ASN A 185 -3.48 8.92 17.07
CA ASN A 185 -4.02 10.07 17.76
C ASN A 185 -3.53 10.07 19.23
N GLY A 186 -2.47 10.84 19.51
CA GLY A 186 -1.85 10.93 20.83
C GLY A 186 -2.83 11.23 21.97
N PRO A 187 -3.70 12.26 21.86
CA PRO A 187 -4.68 12.59 22.89
C PRO A 187 -5.60 11.42 23.25
N SER A 188 -6.19 10.75 22.25
CA SER A 188 -7.09 9.61 22.49
C SER A 188 -6.40 8.41 23.13
N LEU A 189 -5.12 8.17 22.80
CA LEU A 189 -4.31 7.14 23.46
C LEU A 189 -4.06 7.52 24.94
N ARG A 190 -3.72 8.78 25.22
CA ARG A 190 -3.50 9.26 26.59
C ARG A 190 -4.78 9.20 27.43
N ASP A 191 -5.94 9.50 26.85
CA ASP A 191 -7.23 9.33 27.52
C ASP A 191 -7.49 7.87 27.89
N ALA A 192 -7.23 6.94 26.96
CA ALA A 192 -7.36 5.50 27.21
C ALA A 192 -6.38 5.03 28.32
N LEU A 193 -5.11 5.41 28.24
CA LEU A 193 -4.12 5.10 29.27
C LEU A 193 -4.49 5.70 30.62
N GLY A 194 -4.99 6.95 30.64
CA GLY A 194 -5.46 7.60 31.86
C GLY A 194 -6.65 6.89 32.50
N LYS A 195 -7.55 6.30 31.69
CA LYS A 195 -8.68 5.48 32.16
C LYS A 195 -8.25 4.14 32.75
N PHE A 196 -7.35 3.42 32.09
CA PHE A 196 -7.00 2.04 32.46
C PHE A 196 -5.80 1.90 33.40
N VAL A 197 -4.87 2.85 33.34
CA VAL A 197 -3.59 2.83 34.10
C VAL A 197 -3.53 3.98 35.12
N GLY A 198 -4.24 5.07 34.85
CA GLY A 198 -4.32 6.24 35.73
C GLY A 198 -3.61 7.46 35.14
N LYS A 199 -4.22 8.64 35.32
CA LYS A 199 -3.77 9.92 34.74
C LYS A 199 -2.34 10.30 35.12
N ILE A 200 -1.76 11.17 34.30
CA ILE A 200 -0.46 11.81 34.49
C ILE A 200 -0.73 13.29 34.65
N ASP A 201 -0.27 13.89 35.74
CA ASP A 201 -0.55 15.29 36.06
C ASP A 201 0.25 16.25 35.17
N ASN A 202 1.52 15.93 34.92
CA ASN A 202 2.43 16.70 34.08
C ASN A 202 2.90 15.82 32.90
N PRO A 203 2.08 15.64 31.86
CA PRO A 203 2.42 14.76 30.75
C PRO A 203 3.58 15.33 29.93
N THR A 204 4.52 14.47 29.55
CA THR A 204 5.57 14.81 28.59
C THR A 204 4.93 15.16 27.23
N LEU A 205 5.36 16.24 26.60
CA LEU A 205 4.89 16.64 25.28
C LEU A 205 5.83 16.11 24.18
N ALA A 206 5.31 15.90 22.98
CA ALA A 206 6.13 15.57 21.82
C ALA A 206 7.23 16.62 21.56
N SER A 207 6.96 17.89 21.85
CA SER A 207 7.93 18.99 21.73
C SER A 207 9.05 18.96 22.76
N ASP A 208 8.89 18.20 23.84
CA ASP A 208 9.91 18.06 24.88
C ASP A 208 10.99 17.04 24.47
N LEU A 209 10.73 16.28 23.39
CA LEU A 209 11.63 15.27 22.87
C LEU A 209 12.38 15.80 21.64
N ASP A 210 13.69 15.61 21.60
CA ASP A 210 14.54 15.94 20.45
C ASP A 210 14.51 14.80 19.42
N LEU A 211 13.35 14.63 18.76
CA LEU A 211 13.12 13.55 17.79
C LEU A 211 13.23 14.03 16.34
N PRO A 212 13.88 13.24 15.45
CA PRO A 212 14.01 13.57 14.03
C PRO A 212 12.69 13.88 13.32
N GLN A 213 12.61 15.03 12.64
CA GLN A 213 11.47 15.35 11.78
C GLN A 213 11.78 15.00 10.33
N LEU A 214 11.09 14.00 9.78
CA LEU A 214 11.28 13.62 8.39
C LEU A 214 10.66 14.68 7.46
N ALA A 215 11.50 15.20 6.56
CA ALA A 215 11.08 16.20 5.58
C ALA A 215 9.95 15.67 4.69
N ARG A 216 8.94 16.52 4.44
CA ARG A 216 7.87 16.20 3.51
C ARG A 216 8.43 16.07 2.10
N GLN A 217 8.30 14.88 1.53
CA GLN A 217 8.78 14.61 0.19
C GLN A 217 7.82 15.13 -0.88
N ARG A 218 8.40 15.63 -1.97
CA ARG A 218 7.65 15.97 -3.17
C ARG A 218 7.26 14.69 -3.91
N GLN A 219 6.10 14.74 -4.54
CA GLN A 219 5.67 13.64 -5.41
C GLN A 219 6.58 13.64 -6.65
N PRO A 220 7.08 12.46 -7.08
CA PRO A 220 7.79 12.38 -8.35
C PRO A 220 6.85 12.77 -9.49
N GLU A 221 7.40 13.37 -10.54
CA GLU A 221 6.62 13.69 -11.74
C GLU A 221 6.23 12.41 -12.48
N ASN A 222 5.00 12.39 -12.98
CA ASN A 222 4.45 11.28 -13.75
C ASN A 222 4.59 11.53 -15.25
N VAL A 223 5.80 11.31 -15.74
CA VAL A 223 6.19 11.63 -17.11
C VAL A 223 6.96 10.45 -17.71
N ASP A 224 6.85 10.31 -19.02
CA ASP A 224 7.70 9.39 -19.78
C ASP A 224 9.14 9.93 -19.81
N THR A 225 10.09 9.04 -19.56
CA THR A 225 11.53 9.28 -19.74
C THR A 225 12.16 8.08 -20.43
N ASP A 226 13.48 8.07 -20.58
CA ASP A 226 14.16 6.87 -21.10
C ASP A 226 14.02 5.64 -20.18
N THR A 227 13.87 5.84 -18.87
CA THR A 227 13.83 4.76 -17.88
C THR A 227 12.48 4.59 -17.18
N ARG A 228 11.55 5.53 -17.39
CA ARG A 228 10.25 5.60 -16.73
C ARG A 228 9.12 5.68 -17.75
N VAL A 229 7.95 5.17 -17.38
CA VAL A 229 6.72 5.33 -18.14
C VAL A 229 5.66 6.04 -17.31
N ALA A 230 4.88 6.90 -17.95
CA ALA A 230 3.75 7.57 -17.32
C ALA A 230 2.66 6.55 -16.95
N ARG A 231 2.15 6.65 -15.72
CA ARG A 231 1.13 5.77 -15.16
C ARG A 231 -0.23 6.45 -15.10
N PRO A 232 -1.29 5.93 -15.75
CA PRO A 232 -2.62 6.49 -15.61
C PRO A 232 -3.14 6.24 -14.20
N GLU A 233 -4.08 7.06 -13.75
CA GLU A 233 -4.76 6.86 -12.47
C GLU A 233 -5.56 5.54 -12.45
N GLY A 234 -5.64 4.92 -11.28
CA GLY A 234 -6.56 3.79 -11.05
C GLY A 234 -5.99 2.39 -11.32
N LEU A 235 -4.67 2.25 -11.50
CA LEU A 235 -4.04 0.93 -11.54
C LEU A 235 -4.16 0.21 -10.19
N VAL A 236 -4.25 -1.12 -10.25
CA VAL A 236 -4.30 -2.02 -9.10
C VAL A 236 -2.94 -2.65 -8.89
N ILE A 237 -2.39 -2.51 -7.69
CA ILE A 237 -1.14 -3.18 -7.30
C ILE A 237 -1.41 -4.68 -7.22
N LEU A 238 -0.62 -5.46 -7.96
CA LEU A 238 -0.78 -6.91 -8.05
C LEU A 238 -0.02 -7.64 -6.95
N ALA A 239 -0.57 -8.77 -6.52
CA ALA A 239 0.15 -9.72 -5.68
C ALA A 239 1.32 -10.33 -6.47
N ILE A 240 2.50 -10.31 -5.88
CA ILE A 240 3.71 -10.95 -6.43
C ILE A 240 4.26 -11.95 -5.43
N ALA A 241 4.83 -13.04 -5.92
CA ALA A 241 5.49 -14.05 -5.10
C ALA A 241 6.90 -14.31 -5.66
N PRO A 242 7.97 -14.03 -4.89
CA PRO A 242 9.33 -14.44 -5.27
C PRO A 242 9.46 -15.97 -5.31
N LYS A 243 10.15 -16.53 -6.32
CA LYS A 243 10.41 -17.98 -6.39
C LYS A 243 11.50 -18.46 -5.41
N SER A 244 12.43 -17.58 -5.05
CA SER A 244 13.56 -17.88 -4.15
C SER A 244 13.51 -16.95 -2.93
N PRO A 245 12.52 -17.09 -2.04
CA PRO A 245 12.27 -16.12 -0.95
C PRO A 245 13.44 -15.99 0.05
N ASP A 246 14.35 -16.97 0.12
CA ASP A 246 15.53 -16.92 0.99
C ASP A 246 16.68 -16.05 0.43
N GLU A 247 16.60 -15.64 -0.83
CA GLU A 247 17.59 -14.76 -1.46
C GLU A 247 17.41 -13.28 -1.07
N THR A 248 18.45 -12.48 -1.31
CA THR A 248 18.38 -11.02 -1.16
C THR A 248 17.87 -10.37 -2.44
N TYR A 249 16.83 -9.55 -2.35
CA TYR A 249 16.26 -8.82 -3.48
C TYR A 249 16.77 -7.38 -3.55
N TYR A 250 17.96 -7.23 -4.15
CA TYR A 250 18.57 -5.92 -4.36
C TYR A 250 17.73 -5.01 -5.26
N VAL A 251 17.19 -5.57 -6.34
CA VAL A 251 16.20 -4.90 -7.19
C VAL A 251 14.89 -5.63 -7.05
N LYS A 252 13.81 -4.89 -6.80
CA LYS A 252 12.49 -5.49 -6.55
C LYS A 252 11.51 -5.14 -7.65
N LEU A 253 10.74 -6.15 -8.03
CA LEU A 253 9.62 -6.01 -8.94
C LEU A 253 8.45 -5.31 -8.22
N ARG A 254 7.77 -4.46 -8.95
CA ARG A 254 6.42 -3.99 -8.65
C ARG A 254 5.58 -4.11 -9.90
N ALA A 255 4.43 -4.74 -9.78
CA ALA A 255 3.49 -4.95 -10.87
C ALA A 255 2.16 -4.25 -10.57
N GLU A 256 1.60 -3.56 -11.56
CA GLU A 256 0.25 -3.00 -11.49
C GLU A 256 -0.53 -3.32 -12.76
N ALA A 257 -1.83 -3.60 -12.65
CA ALA A 257 -2.71 -3.80 -13.80
C ALA A 257 -3.74 -2.68 -13.90
N ASP A 258 -4.16 -2.36 -15.11
CA ASP A 258 -5.42 -1.65 -15.29
C ASP A 258 -6.64 -2.53 -14.96
N ALA A 259 -7.80 -1.88 -14.84
CA ALA A 259 -9.02 -2.55 -14.45
C ALA A 259 -9.54 -3.53 -15.53
N ASP A 260 -9.22 -3.28 -16.80
CA ASP A 260 -9.71 -4.08 -17.92
C ASP A 260 -8.97 -5.42 -18.00
N LEU A 261 -7.67 -5.42 -17.74
CA LEU A 261 -6.88 -6.66 -17.62
C LEU A 261 -7.45 -7.58 -16.54
N LEU A 262 -7.79 -7.04 -15.38
CA LEU A 262 -8.35 -7.83 -14.27
C LEU A 262 -9.78 -8.33 -14.52
N LYS A 263 -10.56 -7.63 -15.34
CA LYS A 263 -11.98 -7.97 -15.59
C LYS A 263 -12.18 -8.84 -16.81
N THR A 264 -11.38 -8.63 -17.86
CA THR A 264 -11.59 -9.25 -19.17
C THR A 264 -10.46 -10.20 -19.56
N GLY A 265 -9.28 -10.08 -18.94
CA GLY A 265 -8.06 -10.78 -19.38
C GLY A 265 -7.26 -10.03 -20.43
N THR A 266 -7.77 -8.89 -20.92
CA THR A 266 -7.10 -8.04 -21.89
C THR A 266 -6.95 -6.62 -21.33
N GLY A 267 -5.75 -6.05 -21.41
CA GLY A 267 -5.43 -4.72 -20.89
C GLY A 267 -3.93 -4.55 -20.67
N ARG A 268 -3.54 -3.56 -19.86
CA ARG A 268 -2.14 -3.21 -19.65
C ARG A 268 -1.61 -3.60 -18.29
N LEU A 269 -0.39 -4.14 -18.31
CA LEU A 269 0.43 -4.47 -17.16
C LEU A 269 1.61 -3.50 -17.09
N PHE A 270 1.69 -2.76 -15.99
CA PHE A 270 2.85 -1.97 -15.62
C PHE A 270 3.85 -2.86 -14.87
N LEU A 271 5.10 -2.85 -15.30
CA LEU A 271 6.22 -3.49 -14.62
C LEU A 271 7.25 -2.43 -14.24
N GLY A 272 7.58 -2.34 -12.96
CA GLY A 272 8.63 -1.47 -12.46
C GLY A 272 9.67 -2.24 -11.65
N PHE A 273 10.94 -1.94 -11.89
CA PHE A 273 12.09 -2.57 -11.23
C PHE A 273 12.91 -1.50 -10.50
N TYR A 274 13.04 -1.66 -9.20
CA TYR A 274 13.54 -0.61 -8.30
C TYR A 274 14.75 -1.13 -7.51
N PRO A 275 15.95 -0.52 -7.66
CA PRO A 275 17.03 -0.71 -6.71
C PRO A 275 16.57 -0.26 -5.32
N ASP A 276 16.61 -1.15 -4.34
CA ASP A 276 16.12 -0.83 -3.00
C ASP A 276 17.22 -0.17 -2.15
N PRO A 277 17.02 1.08 -1.68
CA PRO A 277 17.99 1.78 -0.86
C PRO A 277 18.37 1.07 0.44
N ILE A 278 17.55 0.14 0.98
CA ILE A 278 17.92 -0.63 2.18
C ILE A 278 19.20 -1.46 1.99
N HIS A 279 19.55 -1.77 0.73
CA HIS A 279 20.76 -2.50 0.39
C HIS A 279 21.88 -1.59 -0.13
N GLY A 280 21.66 -0.28 -0.25
CA GLY A 280 22.62 0.64 -0.87
C GLY A 280 22.96 0.29 -2.32
N VAL A 281 22.04 -0.38 -3.03
CA VAL A 281 22.28 -0.86 -4.39
C VAL A 281 21.92 0.19 -5.42
N HIS A 282 22.66 0.19 -6.52
CA HIS A 282 22.45 1.00 -7.70
C HIS A 282 22.63 0.16 -8.97
N TRP A 283 22.16 0.69 -10.10
CA TRP A 283 22.47 0.16 -11.42
C TRP A 283 23.92 0.45 -11.80
N ASN A 284 24.54 -0.45 -12.55
CA ASN A 284 25.77 -0.17 -13.28
C ASN A 284 25.43 0.04 -14.76
N ASN A 285 25.53 1.28 -15.25
CA ASN A 285 25.19 1.60 -16.63
C ASN A 285 26.32 1.27 -17.61
N LEU A 286 27.49 0.82 -17.12
CA LEU A 286 28.58 0.36 -17.97
C LEU A 286 28.44 -1.11 -18.38
N THR A 287 27.64 -1.90 -17.65
CA THR A 287 27.36 -3.32 -17.97
C THR A 287 26.18 -3.47 -18.92
N GLU A 288 25.80 -4.71 -19.24
CA GLU A 288 24.55 -4.97 -19.97
C GLU A 288 23.34 -4.42 -19.21
N PRO A 289 22.33 -3.88 -19.92
CA PRO A 289 21.13 -3.37 -19.28
C PRO A 289 20.32 -4.50 -18.65
N MET A 290 19.53 -4.16 -17.64
CA MET A 290 18.52 -5.06 -17.08
C MET A 290 17.57 -5.54 -18.18
N LYS A 291 17.22 -6.83 -18.15
CA LYS A 291 16.25 -7.47 -19.07
C LYS A 291 15.20 -8.22 -18.26
N TYR A 292 13.94 -8.19 -18.71
CA TYR A 292 12.93 -9.15 -18.25
C TYR A 292 12.46 -10.06 -19.38
N SER A 293 11.93 -11.21 -19.01
CA SER A 293 11.17 -12.12 -19.87
C SER A 293 9.93 -12.64 -19.14
N LEU A 294 8.86 -12.86 -19.89
CA LEU A 294 7.58 -13.36 -19.38
C LEU A 294 7.34 -14.79 -19.89
N ILE A 295 6.86 -15.66 -19.00
CA ILE A 295 6.30 -16.96 -19.36
C ILE A 295 4.79 -16.87 -19.14
N LEU A 296 4.05 -17.09 -20.23
CA LEU A 296 2.62 -16.87 -20.29
C LEU A 296 1.87 -18.22 -20.28
N PRO A 297 0.70 -18.29 -19.63
CA PRO A 297 -0.23 -19.41 -19.81
C PRO A 297 -0.66 -19.58 -21.27
N SER A 298 -1.12 -20.78 -21.62
CA SER A 298 -1.68 -21.04 -22.95
C SER A 298 -2.89 -20.13 -23.21
N GLY A 299 -2.99 -19.59 -24.43
CA GLY A 299 -4.06 -18.67 -24.82
C GLY A 299 -3.84 -17.20 -24.40
N VAL A 300 -2.75 -16.89 -23.68
CA VAL A 300 -2.39 -15.51 -23.29
C VAL A 300 -1.22 -15.03 -24.14
N LYS A 301 -1.30 -13.79 -24.63
CA LYS A 301 -0.21 -13.10 -25.34
C LYS A 301 0.21 -11.86 -24.56
N ALA A 302 1.49 -11.52 -24.66
CA ALA A 302 2.04 -10.30 -24.10
C ALA A 302 2.86 -9.57 -25.17
N THR A 303 2.75 -8.25 -25.21
CA THR A 303 3.56 -7.40 -26.10
C THR A 303 4.17 -6.25 -25.30
N PRO A 304 5.50 -6.21 -25.13
CA PRO A 304 6.47 -7.24 -25.47
C PRO A 304 6.56 -8.35 -24.41
N THR A 305 6.77 -9.60 -24.83
CA THR A 305 7.04 -10.74 -23.94
C THR A 305 8.42 -10.63 -23.25
N GLU A 306 9.36 -9.92 -23.85
CA GLU A 306 10.66 -9.62 -23.27
C GLU A 306 11.13 -8.22 -23.67
N ALA A 307 11.83 -7.53 -22.77
CA ALA A 307 12.44 -6.25 -23.09
C ALA A 307 13.69 -5.98 -22.25
N SER A 308 14.60 -5.18 -22.81
CA SER A 308 15.77 -4.64 -22.12
C SER A 308 15.53 -3.16 -21.79
N ALA A 309 15.92 -2.78 -20.57
CA ALA A 309 15.85 -1.39 -20.12
C ALA A 309 16.82 -0.51 -20.91
N LYS A 310 16.45 0.75 -21.12
CA LYS A 310 17.46 1.76 -21.43
C LYS A 310 18.32 2.01 -20.19
N LYS A 311 19.59 2.35 -20.43
CA LYS A 311 20.52 2.76 -19.37
C LYS A 311 20.16 4.17 -18.90
N GLY A 312 20.35 4.43 -17.60
CA GLY A 312 20.18 5.76 -17.05
C GLY A 312 21.35 6.69 -17.42
N SER A 313 21.29 7.92 -16.94
CA SER A 313 22.35 8.91 -17.14
C SER A 313 23.58 8.59 -16.28
N GLY A 314 24.78 8.71 -16.86
CA GLY A 314 26.05 8.49 -16.17
C GLY A 314 26.38 7.02 -15.91
N ASP A 315 27.50 6.77 -15.22
CA ASP A 315 28.03 5.41 -15.03
C ASP A 315 27.21 4.56 -14.05
N LYS A 316 26.50 5.21 -13.12
CA LYS A 316 25.59 4.57 -12.16
C LYS A 316 24.41 5.48 -11.81
N ASP A 317 23.27 4.87 -11.50
CA ASP A 317 22.08 5.56 -11.02
C ASP A 317 21.18 4.64 -10.18
N VAL A 318 20.16 5.22 -9.56
CA VAL A 318 19.15 4.51 -8.73
C VAL A 318 17.74 4.64 -9.31
N GLU A 319 17.62 5.12 -10.54
CA GLU A 319 16.34 5.38 -11.19
C GLU A 319 15.62 4.05 -11.46
N PRO A 320 14.29 3.96 -11.29
CA PRO A 320 13.60 2.73 -11.63
C PRO A 320 13.71 2.43 -13.14
N ARG A 321 13.55 1.16 -13.51
CA ARG A 321 13.34 0.74 -14.90
C ARG A 321 11.90 0.30 -15.05
N GLN A 322 11.15 0.93 -15.95
CA GLN A 322 9.70 0.75 -16.03
C GLN A 322 9.23 0.46 -17.45
N PHE A 323 8.19 -0.35 -17.57
CA PHE A 323 7.69 -0.85 -18.84
C PHE A 323 6.16 -0.96 -18.81
N TRP A 324 5.58 -0.77 -19.99
CA TRP A 324 4.22 -1.22 -20.30
C TRP A 324 4.28 -2.53 -21.06
N VAL A 325 3.38 -3.43 -20.70
CA VAL A 325 3.13 -4.68 -21.41
C VAL A 325 1.64 -4.77 -21.70
N ASP A 326 1.30 -4.89 -22.98
CA ASP A 326 -0.07 -5.18 -23.40
C ASP A 326 -0.30 -6.68 -23.25
N ILE A 327 -1.34 -7.07 -22.51
CA ILE A 327 -1.74 -8.46 -22.31
C ILE A 327 -3.05 -8.70 -23.04
N GLU A 328 -3.14 -9.79 -23.79
CA GLU A 328 -4.34 -10.25 -24.48
C GLU A 328 -4.66 -11.68 -24.06
N GLY A 329 -5.91 -11.93 -23.69
CA GLY A 329 -6.42 -13.26 -23.36
C GLY A 329 -7.95 -13.30 -23.42
N ASP A 330 -8.50 -14.49 -23.62
CA ASP A 330 -9.95 -14.70 -23.77
C ASP A 330 -10.73 -14.56 -22.45
N SER A 331 -10.02 -14.60 -21.32
CA SER A 331 -10.58 -14.46 -19.97
C SER A 331 -9.51 -13.98 -18.98
N PRO A 332 -9.89 -13.44 -17.81
CA PRO A 332 -8.93 -13.07 -16.76
C PRO A 332 -7.99 -14.23 -16.41
N GLY A 333 -6.70 -14.04 -16.68
CA GLY A 333 -5.68 -15.00 -16.29
C GLY A 333 -5.51 -15.06 -14.77
N SER A 334 -4.97 -16.16 -14.25
CA SER A 334 -4.64 -16.27 -12.82
C SER A 334 -3.30 -15.62 -12.49
N SER A 335 -2.28 -15.86 -13.32
CA SER A 335 -0.91 -15.44 -13.09
C SER A 335 -0.04 -15.58 -14.34
N ILE A 336 1.12 -14.92 -14.32
CA ILE A 336 2.22 -15.09 -15.26
C ILE A 336 3.53 -15.25 -14.48
N GLU A 337 4.55 -15.85 -15.09
CA GLU A 337 5.89 -15.85 -14.51
C GLU A 337 6.74 -14.76 -15.16
N LEU A 338 7.57 -14.12 -14.35
CA LEU A 338 8.52 -13.09 -14.77
C LEU A 338 9.92 -13.49 -14.31
N SER A 339 10.87 -13.50 -15.24
CA SER A 339 12.29 -13.59 -14.93
C SER A 339 12.96 -12.25 -15.23
N MET A 340 13.78 -11.77 -14.30
CA MET A 340 14.55 -10.54 -14.41
C MET A 340 16.05 -10.86 -14.30
N HIS A 341 16.82 -10.44 -15.29
CA HIS A 341 18.28 -10.49 -15.30
C HIS A 341 18.84 -9.08 -15.15
N TYR A 342 19.78 -8.89 -14.22
CA TYR A 342 20.36 -7.57 -13.97
C TYR A 342 21.72 -7.63 -13.29
N PHE A 343 22.43 -6.50 -13.30
CA PHE A 343 23.60 -6.26 -12.47
C PHE A 343 23.21 -5.34 -11.31
N GLY A 344 23.19 -5.89 -10.09
CA GLY A 344 22.99 -5.13 -8.86
C GLY A 344 24.33 -4.83 -8.22
N CYS A 345 24.64 -3.55 -8.01
CA CYS A 345 25.95 -3.14 -7.50
C CYS A 345 25.82 -2.21 -6.29
N THR A 346 26.67 -2.44 -5.29
CA THR A 346 26.93 -1.56 -4.15
C THR A 346 28.36 -1.04 -4.27
N ASP A 347 28.81 -0.22 -3.32
CA ASP A 347 30.20 0.28 -3.33
C ASP A 347 31.26 -0.83 -3.21
N THR A 348 30.90 -2.02 -2.74
CA THR A 348 31.83 -3.14 -2.49
C THR A 348 31.53 -4.39 -3.31
N MET A 349 30.46 -4.40 -4.11
CA MET A 349 29.98 -5.60 -4.79
C MET A 349 29.29 -5.23 -6.10
N CYS A 350 29.44 -6.04 -7.14
CA CYS A 350 28.69 -5.92 -8.37
C CYS A 350 28.47 -7.32 -8.95
N LYS A 351 27.22 -7.79 -8.98
CA LYS A 351 26.88 -9.17 -9.33
C LYS A 351 25.83 -9.21 -10.43
N ALA A 352 26.02 -10.13 -11.38
CA ALA A 352 24.95 -10.59 -12.27
C ALA A 352 23.98 -11.44 -11.44
N LEU A 353 22.70 -11.10 -11.48
CA LEU A 353 21.64 -11.72 -10.71
C LEU A 353 20.48 -12.07 -11.64
N THR A 354 19.81 -13.17 -11.33
CA THR A 354 18.54 -13.57 -11.95
C THR A 354 17.54 -13.76 -10.86
N GLN A 355 16.39 -13.10 -10.96
CA GLN A 355 15.31 -13.20 -9.99
C GLN A 355 14.00 -13.48 -10.69
N GLU A 356 13.28 -14.45 -10.15
CA GLU A 356 12.03 -14.91 -10.71
C GLU A 356 10.87 -14.63 -9.76
N TYR A 357 9.73 -14.27 -10.34
CA TYR A 357 8.51 -13.95 -9.64
C TYR A 357 7.31 -14.59 -10.34
N THR A 358 6.34 -15.01 -9.55
CA THR A 358 4.97 -15.20 -10.03
C THR A 358 4.20 -13.91 -9.82
N VAL A 359 3.66 -13.32 -10.89
CA VAL A 359 2.77 -12.17 -10.83
C VAL A 359 1.34 -12.67 -10.93
N GLN A 360 0.53 -12.42 -9.90
CA GLN A 360 -0.86 -12.87 -9.83
C GLN A 360 -1.79 -11.72 -10.25
N PHE A 361 -2.74 -11.98 -11.14
CA PHE A 361 -3.72 -10.98 -11.59
C PHE A 361 -4.85 -10.81 -10.57
N LYS A 362 -4.45 -10.43 -9.36
CA LYS A 362 -5.33 -10.08 -8.25
C LYS A 362 -4.68 -8.98 -7.40
N PRO A 363 -5.45 -8.18 -6.66
CA PRO A 363 -4.91 -7.19 -5.74
C PRO A 363 -3.90 -7.80 -4.76
N ALA A 364 -2.85 -7.05 -4.43
CA ALA A 364 -1.87 -7.43 -3.42
C ALA A 364 -2.42 -7.40 -1.99
N ASP A 365 -3.48 -6.62 -1.75
CA ASP A 365 -4.12 -6.43 -0.45
C ASP A 365 -3.19 -6.05 0.71
N MET A 366 -2.02 -5.46 0.44
CA MET A 366 -1.00 -5.07 1.43
C MET A 366 -1.32 -3.77 2.19
N GLY A 367 -2.50 -3.16 1.97
CA GLY A 367 -2.86 -1.87 2.60
C GLY A 367 -2.02 -0.71 2.05
N SER A 368 -1.29 -0.96 0.97
CA SER A 368 -0.42 -0.05 0.26
C SER A 368 -1.20 0.74 -0.79
N SER A 369 -0.67 1.92 -1.14
CA SER A 369 -1.15 2.75 -2.24
C SER A 369 0.02 3.54 -2.80
N THR A 370 0.10 3.72 -4.11
CA THR A 370 1.17 4.49 -4.75
C THR A 370 1.13 5.94 -4.26
N PHE A 371 2.27 6.49 -3.86
CA PHE A 371 2.30 7.87 -3.35
C PHE A 371 2.40 8.88 -4.47
N GLY A 372 1.31 9.63 -4.68
CA GLY A 372 1.28 10.68 -5.70
C GLY A 372 1.01 10.22 -7.12
N PHE A 373 0.98 8.92 -7.34
CA PHE A 373 0.42 8.25 -8.51
C PHE A 373 -0.82 7.49 -8.06
N ASN A 374 -1.76 7.18 -8.95
CA ASN A 374 -2.90 6.30 -8.64
C ASN A 374 -3.75 6.79 -7.44
N ARG A 375 -3.99 8.10 -7.32
CA ARG A 375 -5.22 8.59 -6.69
C ARG A 375 -6.38 8.14 -7.58
N GLY A 376 -6.88 6.92 -7.32
CA GLY A 376 -8.14 6.44 -7.88
C GLY A 376 -9.21 7.55 -7.82
N PRO A 377 -10.16 7.58 -8.77
CA PRO A 377 -10.95 8.76 -9.11
C PRO A 377 -11.39 9.51 -7.86
N ARG A 378 -10.97 10.78 -7.76
CA ARG A 378 -11.48 11.72 -6.76
C ARG A 378 -12.99 11.77 -6.93
N GLY A 379 -13.70 10.96 -6.13
CA GLY A 379 -15.13 11.10 -5.99
C GLY A 379 -15.40 12.51 -5.50
N ALA A 380 -16.04 13.31 -6.35
CA ALA A 380 -16.74 14.51 -5.96
C ALA A 380 -17.65 14.17 -4.78
N GLY A 381 -17.29 14.59 -3.57
CA GLY A 381 -17.99 14.14 -2.36
C GLY A 381 -17.18 14.29 -1.09
N GLY A 382 -16.54 15.45 -0.92
CA GLY A 382 -15.91 15.86 0.32
C GLY A 382 -16.05 17.35 0.41
N GLY A 383 -17.25 17.80 0.79
CA GLY A 383 -17.58 19.22 0.92
C GLY A 383 -16.51 19.93 1.74
N GLN A 384 -15.73 20.76 1.05
CA GLN A 384 -15.11 21.91 1.67
C GLN A 384 -16.28 22.74 2.20
N GLY A 385 -16.57 22.57 3.49
CA GLY A 385 -17.50 23.42 4.21
C GLY A 385 -17.08 24.85 3.95
N ASN A 386 -17.95 25.56 3.23
CA ASN A 386 -17.87 26.98 2.96
C ASN A 386 -17.93 27.71 4.31
N ARG A 387 -16.79 27.85 4.99
CA ARG A 387 -16.58 28.78 6.10
C ARG A 387 -15.88 30.02 5.56
N GLN A 388 -16.57 30.74 4.68
CA GLN A 388 -16.32 32.15 4.43
C GLN A 388 -17.63 32.90 4.55
N GLY A 389 -17.67 33.83 5.53
CA GLY A 389 -18.48 35.03 5.39
C GLY A 389 -19.83 35.08 6.10
N GLN A 390 -19.87 34.95 7.43
CA GLN A 390 -20.80 35.76 8.24
C GLN A 390 -20.10 36.23 9.52
N ARG A 391 -19.23 37.24 9.36
CA ARG A 391 -19.02 38.24 10.42
C ARG A 391 -20.21 39.19 10.33
N GLY A 392 -21.17 39.06 11.25
CA GLY A 392 -22.17 40.09 11.47
C GLY A 392 -21.48 41.36 11.98
N PRO A 393 -21.86 42.55 11.50
CA PRO A 393 -21.29 43.79 12.01
C PRO A 393 -21.82 44.08 13.42
N ASP A 394 -20.87 44.56 14.20
CA ASP A 394 -20.94 45.04 15.57
C ASP A 394 -22.04 46.09 15.76
N LYS A 395 -22.74 46.03 16.90
CA LYS A 395 -23.70 47.05 17.32
C LYS A 395 -22.93 48.26 17.84
N GLY A 396 -23.19 49.43 17.27
CA GLY A 396 -22.62 50.68 17.78
C GLY A 396 -23.17 51.94 17.11
N ARG A 397 -24.47 52.21 17.25
CA ARG A 397 -25.08 53.52 17.54
C ARG A 397 -26.60 53.41 17.65
#